data_AF-A0A1I2G8B0-F1
#
_entry.id   AF-A0A1I2G8B0-F1
#
_cell.length_a   1.000
_cell.length_b   1.000
_cell.length_c   1.000
_cell.angle_alpha   90.00
_cell.angle_beta   90.00
_cell.angle_gamma   90.00
#
_symmetry.space_group_name_H-M   'P 1'
#
loop_
_entity.id
_entity.type
_entity.pdbx_description
1 polymer ?
#
loop_
_entity_poly.entity_id
_entity_poly.type
_entity_poly.pdbx_seq_one_letter_code
_entity_poly.pdbx_strand_id
1 'polypeptide(L)'
;MRCVSSSPRVLVAGLGGTIAMTGDAAGGVSPTLSARDLVDAVPGLDGSGADLEVVTFRNRPGAALTLGDLVELSGLLARGFADGVVGAVVTQGTDTIEETAYVLGLLHPGDEPIVVTGRALPLPPVGLSPTVGLYTATLGDDGGLLPVLAGSLDGLVIAGFGVGHVPESWVPHLAAIARRIPVVLTSRTGAGFTATSTYGYPGAERDLLARGLITGGALDPYKCRLLLQLLLATTPSAGEAREAFIDITRAADRR
;
A
#
# COMPACT_ATOMS: atom_id res chain seq x y z
N MET A 1 6.93 -0.62 49.75
CA MET A 1 6.21 -1.74 49.14
C MET A 1 5.94 -1.33 47.69
N ARG A 2 6.82 -1.72 46.75
CA ARG A 2 6.62 -1.39 45.32
C ARG A 2 5.53 -2.33 44.81
N CYS A 3 4.42 -1.76 44.34
CA CYS A 3 3.40 -2.52 43.62
C CYS A 3 4.08 -3.13 42.38
N VAL A 4 4.08 -4.44 42.25
CA VAL A 4 4.49 -5.11 41.02
C VAL A 4 3.38 -4.80 40.02
N SER A 5 3.56 -3.79 39.17
CA SER A 5 2.65 -3.58 38.04
C SER A 5 2.85 -4.76 37.09
N SER A 6 1.89 -5.67 37.02
CA SER A 6 1.88 -6.73 36.02
C SER A 6 1.88 -6.10 34.62
N SER A 7 2.67 -6.65 33.71
CA SER A 7 2.65 -6.24 32.30
C SER A 7 1.22 -6.20 31.77
N PRO A 8 0.81 -5.14 31.06
CA PRO A 8 -0.52 -5.08 30.45
C PRO A 8 -0.67 -6.21 29.43
N ARG A 9 -1.72 -7.02 29.58
CA ARG A 9 -2.04 -8.11 28.66
C ARG A 9 -2.81 -7.57 27.46
N VAL A 10 -2.34 -7.85 26.25
CA VAL A 10 -2.96 -7.40 24.99
C VAL A 10 -3.22 -8.59 24.08
N LEU A 11 -4.43 -8.70 23.55
CA LEU A 11 -4.81 -9.76 22.61
C LEU A 11 -4.54 -9.31 21.17
N VAL A 12 -3.80 -10.10 20.39
CA VAL A 12 -3.61 -9.91 18.95
C VAL A 12 -4.35 -11.01 18.20
N ALA A 13 -5.43 -10.65 17.51
CA ALA A 13 -6.29 -11.57 16.76
C ALA A 13 -6.08 -11.42 15.24
N GLY A 14 -5.56 -12.45 14.59
CA GLY A 14 -5.41 -12.49 13.13
C GLY A 14 -6.64 -13.03 12.41
N LEU A 15 -7.10 -12.31 11.39
CA LEU A 15 -8.16 -12.74 10.47
C LEU A 15 -7.62 -13.20 9.09
N GLY A 16 -6.38 -12.85 8.76
CA GLY A 16 -5.74 -13.15 7.48
C GLY A 16 -5.63 -11.91 6.58
N GLY A 17 -5.86 -12.08 5.28
CA GLY A 17 -5.77 -11.03 4.26
C GLY A 17 -4.34 -10.64 3.91
N THR A 18 -4.17 -9.58 3.10
CA THR A 18 -2.89 -9.17 2.49
C THR A 18 -1.75 -8.96 3.48
N ILE A 19 -2.06 -8.58 4.73
CA ILE A 19 -1.05 -8.45 5.80
C ILE A 19 -0.41 -9.79 6.16
N ALA A 20 -1.13 -10.90 5.99
CA ALA A 20 -0.73 -12.28 6.31
C ALA A 20 -0.38 -13.11 5.06
N MET A 21 -0.25 -12.46 3.90
CA MET A 21 0.07 -13.13 2.64
C MET A 21 1.55 -12.97 2.29
N THR A 22 2.15 -14.05 1.80
CA THR A 22 3.46 -14.02 1.12
C THR A 22 3.25 -14.37 -0.35
N GLY A 23 4.07 -13.79 -1.23
CA GLY A 23 4.10 -14.18 -2.63
C GLY A 23 4.82 -15.52 -2.78
N ASP A 24 4.26 -16.41 -3.59
CA ASP A 24 4.98 -17.60 -4.06
C ASP A 24 5.89 -17.27 -5.25
N ALA A 25 6.81 -18.17 -5.59
CA ALA A 25 7.75 -18.00 -6.70
C ALA A 25 7.07 -17.95 -8.10
N ALA A 26 5.76 -18.24 -8.18
CA ALA A 26 4.94 -18.22 -9.38
C ALA A 26 4.03 -16.98 -9.47
N GLY A 27 4.15 -16.04 -8.53
CA GLY A 27 3.38 -14.79 -8.50
C GLY A 27 2.00 -14.88 -7.86
N GLY A 28 1.63 -16.04 -7.31
CA GLY A 28 0.42 -16.22 -6.52
C GLY A 28 0.59 -15.63 -5.11
N VAL A 29 -0.44 -14.95 -4.61
CA VAL A 29 -0.47 -14.41 -3.24
C VAL A 29 -1.37 -15.32 -2.42
N SER A 30 -0.81 -16.09 -1.48
CA SER A 30 -1.56 -17.02 -0.64
C SER A 30 -1.43 -16.68 0.85
N PRO A 31 -2.50 -16.83 1.66
CA PRO A 31 -2.44 -16.60 3.11
C PRO A 31 -1.53 -17.65 3.75
N THR A 32 -0.35 -17.23 4.19
CA THR A 32 0.74 -18.14 4.60
C THR A 32 1.31 -17.80 5.96
N LEU A 33 1.04 -16.59 6.48
CA LEU A 33 1.50 -16.15 7.79
C LEU A 33 0.39 -16.30 8.82
N SER A 34 0.75 -16.81 9.99
CA SER A 34 -0.07 -16.76 11.20
C SER A 34 0.02 -15.37 11.83
N ALA A 35 -0.89 -15.07 12.78
CA ALA A 35 -0.78 -13.86 13.60
C ALA A 35 0.54 -13.81 14.39
N ARG A 36 1.09 -14.97 14.79
CA ARG A 36 2.37 -15.05 15.49
C ARG A 36 3.53 -14.67 14.59
N ASP A 37 3.54 -15.11 13.34
CA ASP A 37 4.57 -14.74 12.37
C ASP A 37 4.60 -13.22 12.14
N LEU A 38 3.44 -12.55 12.14
CA LEU A 38 3.35 -11.10 12.04
C LEU A 38 3.91 -10.39 13.26
N VAL A 39 3.63 -10.91 14.46
CA VAL A 39 4.15 -10.36 15.72
C VAL A 39 5.67 -10.52 15.81
N ASP A 40 6.19 -11.70 15.45
CA ASP A 40 7.63 -12.03 15.48
C ASP A 40 8.43 -11.19 14.48
N ALA A 41 7.80 -10.74 13.40
CA ALA A 41 8.43 -9.88 12.40
C ALA A 41 8.61 -8.41 12.85
N VAL A 42 8.07 -7.99 14.01
CA VAL A 42 8.15 -6.60 14.50
C VAL A 42 9.33 -6.41 15.45
N PRO A 43 10.43 -5.75 15.03
CA PRO A 43 11.59 -5.55 15.90
C PRO A 43 11.25 -4.70 17.11
N GLY A 44 11.66 -5.16 18.30
CA GLY A 44 11.50 -4.42 19.56
C GLY A 44 10.13 -4.59 20.22
N LEU A 45 9.20 -5.35 19.63
CA LEU A 45 7.89 -5.59 20.23
C LEU A 45 7.95 -6.38 21.55
N ASP A 46 8.88 -7.33 21.66
CA ASP A 46 9.18 -8.06 22.92
C ASP A 46 9.68 -7.13 24.04
N GLY A 47 10.22 -5.95 23.69
CA GLY A 47 10.67 -4.92 24.63
C GLY A 47 9.59 -3.92 25.04
N SER A 48 8.36 -4.05 24.53
CA SER A 48 7.26 -3.10 24.79
C SER A 48 6.76 -3.12 26.24
N GLY A 49 7.07 -4.18 26.99
CA GLY A 49 6.56 -4.40 28.34
C GLY A 49 5.10 -4.88 28.39
N ALA A 50 4.46 -5.10 27.25
CA ALA A 50 3.15 -5.75 27.15
C ALA A 50 3.31 -7.27 27.07
N ASP A 51 2.37 -7.99 27.67
CA ASP A 51 2.24 -9.44 27.52
C ASP A 51 1.25 -9.73 26.38
N LEU A 52 1.75 -10.27 25.27
CA LEU A 52 0.97 -10.45 24.05
C LEU A 52 0.37 -11.85 23.98
N GLU A 53 -0.96 -11.93 24.06
CA GLU A 53 -1.72 -13.12 23.74
C GLU A 53 -2.03 -13.11 22.25
N VAL A 54 -1.44 -14.03 21.47
CA VAL A 54 -1.55 -14.00 20.00
C VAL A 54 -2.39 -15.18 19.51
N VAL A 55 -3.47 -14.89 18.78
CA VAL A 55 -4.42 -15.89 18.29
C VAL A 55 -4.62 -15.71 16.79
N THR A 56 -4.37 -16.75 16.00
CA THR A 56 -4.80 -16.80 14.60
C THR A 56 -6.25 -17.28 14.56
N PHE A 57 -7.20 -16.36 14.62
CA PHE A 57 -8.63 -16.67 14.73
C PHE A 57 -9.23 -17.16 13.40
N ARG A 58 -8.81 -16.54 12.29
CA ARG A 58 -9.11 -16.94 10.91
C ARG A 58 -7.88 -16.72 10.04
N ASN A 59 -7.91 -17.30 8.84
CA ASN A 59 -6.93 -17.04 7.80
C ASN A 59 -7.63 -16.96 6.43
N ARG A 60 -8.39 -15.89 6.20
CA ARG A 60 -9.21 -15.69 5.00
C ARG A 60 -8.91 -14.33 4.34
N PRO A 61 -9.13 -14.18 3.02
CA PRO A 61 -9.21 -12.86 2.40
C PRO A 61 -10.29 -12.00 3.07
N GLY A 62 -10.08 -10.68 3.15
CA GLY A 62 -11.04 -9.75 3.78
C GLY A 62 -12.42 -9.87 3.14
N ALA A 63 -12.48 -9.90 1.80
CA ALA A 63 -13.72 -10.11 1.04
C ALA A 63 -14.47 -11.42 1.31
N ALA A 64 -13.86 -12.39 2.01
CA ALA A 64 -14.48 -13.66 2.37
C ALA A 64 -14.96 -13.71 3.84
N LEU A 65 -14.69 -12.68 4.63
CA LEU A 65 -15.19 -12.57 6.00
C LEU A 65 -16.71 -12.38 6.00
N THR A 66 -17.37 -12.96 7.00
CA THR A 66 -18.82 -12.87 7.18
C THR A 66 -19.17 -12.15 8.47
N LEU A 67 -20.39 -11.64 8.59
CA LEU A 67 -20.88 -11.10 9.86
C LEU A 67 -20.81 -12.15 10.99
N GLY A 68 -21.02 -13.43 10.68
CA GLY A 68 -20.84 -14.52 11.65
C GLY A 68 -19.41 -14.62 12.17
N ASP A 69 -18.40 -14.48 11.30
CA ASP A 69 -17.00 -14.43 11.74
C ASP A 69 -16.75 -13.25 12.70
N LEU A 70 -17.37 -12.10 12.46
CA LEU A 70 -17.22 -10.91 13.31
C LEU A 70 -17.92 -11.05 14.66
N VAL A 71 -19.11 -11.70 14.70
CA VAL A 71 -19.81 -12.02 15.95
C VAL A 71 -18.98 -13.00 16.79
N GLU A 72 -18.41 -14.03 16.17
CA GLU A 72 -17.54 -14.97 16.89
C GLU A 72 -16.24 -14.32 17.36
N LEU A 73 -15.64 -13.44 16.54
CA LEU A 73 -14.48 -12.63 16.95
C LEU A 73 -14.83 -11.75 18.14
N SER A 74 -15.97 -11.06 18.12
CA SER A 74 -16.43 -10.26 19.27
C SER A 74 -16.56 -11.11 20.54
N GLY A 75 -17.01 -12.36 20.42
CA GLY A 75 -17.05 -13.32 21.52
C GLY A 75 -15.65 -13.70 22.03
N LEU A 76 -14.65 -13.83 21.16
CA LEU A 76 -13.26 -14.04 21.55
C LEU A 76 -12.71 -12.83 22.33
N LEU A 77 -12.93 -11.61 21.81
CA LEU A 77 -12.47 -10.38 22.45
C LEU A 77 -13.10 -10.21 23.84
N ALA A 78 -14.42 -10.40 23.95
CA ALA A 78 -15.14 -10.30 25.22
C ALA A 78 -14.62 -11.28 26.28
N ARG A 79 -14.26 -12.51 25.89
CA ARG A 79 -13.62 -13.47 26.81
C ARG A 79 -12.24 -13.00 27.24
N GLY A 80 -11.41 -12.51 26.32
CA GLY A 80 -10.10 -11.95 26.64
C GLY A 80 -10.20 -10.81 27.65
N PHE A 81 -11.11 -9.87 27.43
CA PHE A 81 -11.33 -8.75 28.35
C PHE A 81 -11.82 -9.20 29.73
N ALA A 82 -12.74 -10.16 29.79
CA ALA A 82 -13.17 -10.78 31.06
C ALA A 82 -12.00 -11.45 31.81
N ASP A 83 -11.02 -11.99 31.08
CA ASP A 83 -9.81 -12.62 31.62
C ASP A 83 -8.69 -11.62 31.93
N GLY A 84 -8.94 -10.31 31.83
CA GLY A 84 -8.02 -9.24 32.21
C GLY A 84 -7.09 -8.75 31.10
N VAL A 85 -7.37 -9.07 29.83
CA VAL A 85 -6.79 -8.35 28.69
C VAL A 85 -7.24 -6.90 28.74
N VAL A 86 -6.33 -5.95 28.56
CA VAL A 86 -6.61 -4.50 28.67
C VAL A 86 -6.84 -3.81 27.32
N GLY A 87 -6.74 -4.56 26.21
CA GLY A 87 -6.93 -4.07 24.85
C GLY A 87 -6.67 -5.14 23.80
N ALA A 88 -7.16 -4.93 22.58
CA ALA A 88 -7.01 -5.87 21.48
C ALA A 88 -6.55 -5.22 20.18
N VAL A 89 -5.76 -5.95 19.40
CA VAL A 89 -5.37 -5.62 18.03
C VAL A 89 -5.91 -6.70 17.10
N VAL A 90 -6.71 -6.32 16.12
CA VAL A 90 -7.24 -7.21 15.09
C VAL A 90 -6.50 -6.94 13.79
N THR A 91 -5.76 -7.93 13.28
CA THR A 91 -5.01 -7.81 12.02
C THR A 91 -5.76 -8.48 10.88
N GLN A 92 -6.00 -7.75 9.78
CA GLN A 92 -6.72 -8.29 8.61
C GLN A 92 -6.30 -7.68 7.27
N GLY A 93 -6.89 -8.15 6.16
CA GLY A 93 -6.84 -7.50 4.85
C GLY A 93 -7.70 -6.23 4.79
N THR A 94 -7.43 -5.35 3.82
CA THR A 94 -8.06 -4.03 3.78
C THR A 94 -9.49 -3.99 3.21
N ASP A 95 -9.93 -5.03 2.50
CA ASP A 95 -11.19 -5.03 1.74
C ASP A 95 -12.42 -4.66 2.58
N THR A 96 -12.50 -5.19 3.80
CA THR A 96 -13.65 -5.05 4.72
C THR A 96 -13.23 -4.47 6.07
N ILE A 97 -12.11 -3.74 6.11
CA ILE A 97 -11.51 -3.29 7.38
C ILE A 97 -12.39 -2.27 8.10
N GLU A 98 -13.03 -1.38 7.34
CA GLU A 98 -13.96 -0.37 7.87
C GLU A 98 -15.23 -1.02 8.42
N GLU A 99 -15.79 -2.01 7.72
CA GLU A 99 -16.98 -2.75 8.15
C GLU A 99 -16.69 -3.55 9.42
N THR A 100 -15.52 -4.19 9.49
CA THR A 100 -15.09 -4.91 10.70
C THR A 100 -14.96 -3.98 11.89
N ALA A 101 -14.29 -2.84 11.72
CA ALA A 101 -14.14 -1.84 12.79
C ALA A 101 -15.52 -1.34 13.26
N TYR A 102 -16.43 -1.08 12.33
CA TYR A 102 -17.78 -0.64 12.63
C TYR A 102 -18.58 -1.69 13.41
N VAL A 103 -18.62 -2.94 12.93
CA VAL A 103 -19.34 -4.04 13.61
C VAL A 103 -18.79 -4.30 15.00
N LEU A 104 -17.46 -4.34 15.17
CA LEU A 104 -16.87 -4.51 16.50
C LEU A 104 -17.20 -3.34 17.43
N GLY A 105 -17.24 -2.11 16.92
CA GLY A 105 -17.68 -0.94 17.69
C GLY A 105 -19.17 -1.00 18.12
N LEU A 106 -20.01 -1.72 17.37
CA LEU A 106 -21.40 -1.97 17.77
C LEU A 106 -21.55 -3.12 18.77
N LEU A 107 -20.71 -4.16 18.65
CA LEU A 107 -20.80 -5.37 19.45
C LEU A 107 -19.99 -5.32 20.76
N HIS A 108 -19.06 -4.36 20.89
CA HIS A 108 -18.26 -4.15 22.09
C HIS A 108 -18.86 -3.04 22.97
N PRO A 109 -19.54 -3.38 24.08
CA PRO A 109 -20.14 -2.39 24.97
C PRO A 109 -19.15 -1.81 26.00
N GLY A 110 -17.90 -2.32 26.03
CA GLY A 110 -16.88 -1.93 26.99
C GLY A 110 -16.05 -0.72 26.55
N ASP A 111 -15.14 -0.30 27.42
CA ASP A 111 -14.20 0.80 27.17
C ASP A 111 -12.82 0.29 26.72
N GLU A 112 -12.63 -1.04 26.65
CA GLU A 112 -11.36 -1.63 26.25
C GLU A 112 -11.04 -1.28 24.78
N PRO A 113 -9.84 -0.75 24.49
CA PRO A 113 -9.49 -0.36 23.14
C PRO A 113 -9.38 -1.57 22.21
N ILE A 114 -10.09 -1.51 21.08
CA ILE A 114 -9.96 -2.44 19.96
C ILE A 114 -9.39 -1.68 18.75
N VAL A 115 -8.18 -2.05 18.32
CA VAL A 115 -7.53 -1.49 17.14
C VAL A 115 -7.63 -2.48 15.99
N VAL A 116 -8.33 -2.12 14.93
CA VAL A 116 -8.36 -2.91 13.69
C VAL A 116 -7.31 -2.34 12.73
N THR A 117 -6.37 -3.17 12.30
CA THR A 117 -5.27 -2.76 11.42
C THR A 117 -5.03 -3.78 10.31
N GLY A 118 -4.43 -3.32 9.22
CA GLY A 118 -4.23 -4.11 8.03
C GLY A 118 -3.28 -3.41 7.08
N ARG A 119 -3.01 -4.07 5.94
CA ARG A 119 -2.12 -3.51 4.92
C ARG A 119 -2.65 -3.79 3.52
N ALA A 120 -2.63 -2.77 2.67
CA ALA A 120 -3.06 -2.88 1.28
C ALA A 120 -2.03 -3.55 0.36
N LEU A 121 -0.76 -3.61 0.79
CA LEU A 121 0.37 -4.14 0.02
C LEU A 121 1.04 -5.30 0.76
N PRO A 122 1.51 -6.35 0.06
CA PRO A 122 2.29 -7.42 0.68
C PRO A 122 3.68 -6.93 1.14
N LEU A 123 4.32 -7.65 2.07
CA LEU A 123 5.66 -7.31 2.58
C LEU A 123 6.68 -7.31 1.44
N PRO A 124 7.46 -6.23 1.23
CA PRO A 124 8.56 -6.31 0.29
C PRO A 124 9.54 -7.35 0.82
N PRO A 125 10.06 -8.26 -0.04
CA PRO A 125 11.14 -9.14 0.33
C PRO A 125 12.31 -8.32 0.88
N VAL A 126 12.89 -8.78 1.99
CA VAL A 126 14.06 -8.15 2.58
C VAL A 126 15.20 -8.17 1.55
N GLY A 127 15.75 -7.00 1.22
CA GLY A 127 16.91 -6.86 0.32
C GLY A 127 16.62 -6.49 -1.12
N LEU A 128 15.35 -6.40 -1.56
CA LEU A 128 15.01 -5.77 -2.84
C LEU A 128 15.00 -4.24 -2.67
N SER A 129 15.74 -3.55 -3.53
CA SER A 129 15.83 -2.07 -3.54
C SER A 129 15.70 -1.53 -4.96
N PRO A 130 14.52 -1.62 -5.58
CA PRO A 130 14.30 -1.04 -6.90
C PRO A 130 14.57 0.46 -6.87
N THR A 131 15.22 0.95 -7.93
CA THR A 131 15.61 2.35 -8.08
C THR A 131 14.55 3.08 -8.89
N VAL A 132 13.74 3.90 -8.21
CA VAL A 132 12.72 4.73 -8.86
C VAL A 132 13.14 6.19 -8.86
N GLY A 133 13.36 6.73 -10.06
CA GLY A 133 13.73 8.13 -10.26
C GLY A 133 12.52 9.06 -10.26
N LEU A 134 12.77 10.33 -9.97
CA LEU A 134 11.81 11.43 -10.13
C LEU A 134 12.45 12.51 -11.01
N TYR A 135 11.83 12.83 -12.14
CA TYR A 135 12.28 13.87 -13.06
C TYR A 135 11.25 15.00 -13.11
N THR A 136 11.65 16.18 -12.67
CA THR A 136 10.77 17.35 -12.57
C THR A 136 10.92 18.25 -13.78
N ALA A 137 9.81 18.53 -14.45
CA ALA A 137 9.79 19.46 -15.57
C ALA A 137 10.13 20.89 -15.12
N THR A 138 11.16 21.45 -15.76
CA THR A 138 11.61 22.83 -15.60
C THR A 138 11.57 23.57 -16.94
N LEU A 139 11.34 24.88 -16.89
CA LEU A 139 11.21 25.69 -18.09
C LEU A 139 12.52 25.66 -18.89
N GLY A 140 12.43 25.37 -20.19
CA GLY A 140 13.59 25.32 -21.09
C GLY A 140 14.36 23.99 -21.07
N ASP A 141 13.91 23.00 -20.31
CA ASP A 141 14.48 21.65 -20.36
C ASP A 141 14.04 20.92 -21.63
N ASP A 142 15.00 20.48 -22.44
CA ASP A 142 14.79 19.78 -23.71
C ASP A 142 14.59 18.27 -23.55
N GLY A 143 14.84 17.72 -22.37
CA GLY A 143 14.69 16.31 -22.03
C GLY A 143 15.93 15.46 -22.34
N GLY A 144 17.05 16.07 -22.70
CA GLY A 144 18.28 15.37 -23.08
C GLY A 144 18.86 14.47 -21.98
N LEU A 145 18.54 14.73 -20.70
CA LEU A 145 18.97 13.92 -19.57
C LEU A 145 18.09 12.67 -19.33
N LEU A 146 16.86 12.63 -19.87
CA LEU A 146 15.93 11.52 -19.64
C LEU A 146 16.51 10.15 -20.04
N PRO A 147 17.13 9.98 -21.23
CA PRO A 147 17.70 8.69 -21.62
C PRO A 147 18.86 8.25 -20.72
N VAL A 148 19.68 9.20 -20.26
CA VAL A 148 20.82 8.93 -19.39
C VAL A 148 20.34 8.45 -18.03
N LEU A 149 19.38 9.18 -17.43
CA LEU A 149 18.82 8.84 -16.14
C LEU A 149 18.09 7.49 -16.17
N ALA A 150 17.24 7.27 -17.17
CA ALA A 150 16.44 6.06 -17.28
C ALA A 150 17.24 4.79 -17.64
N GLY A 151 18.53 4.91 -17.93
CA GLY A 151 19.42 3.79 -18.24
C GLY A 151 19.51 2.77 -17.09
N SER A 152 19.47 3.25 -15.85
CA SER A 152 19.71 2.48 -14.63
C SER A 152 18.51 2.42 -13.66
N LEU A 153 17.32 2.86 -14.10
CA LEU A 153 16.13 2.90 -13.26
C LEU A 153 15.25 1.68 -13.50
N ASP A 154 14.57 1.24 -12.45
CA ASP A 154 13.51 0.23 -12.50
C ASP A 154 12.13 0.86 -12.70
N GLY A 155 12.00 2.17 -12.42
CA GLY A 155 10.80 2.96 -12.64
C GLY A 155 11.11 4.47 -12.66
N LEU A 156 10.24 5.26 -13.27
CA LEU A 156 10.41 6.70 -13.39
C LEU A 156 9.11 7.44 -13.12
N VAL A 157 9.18 8.50 -12.32
CA VAL A 157 8.08 9.45 -12.12
C VAL A 157 8.43 10.77 -12.80
N ILE A 158 7.52 11.30 -13.60
CA ILE A 158 7.61 12.59 -14.26
C ILE A 158 6.71 13.57 -13.52
N ALA A 159 7.29 14.61 -12.92
CA ALA A 159 6.54 15.75 -12.39
C ALA A 159 6.37 16.81 -13.49
N GLY A 160 5.30 16.67 -14.27
CA GLY A 160 4.97 17.52 -15.41
C GLY A 160 4.37 18.88 -15.02
N PHE A 161 4.22 19.76 -16.01
CA PHE A 161 3.57 21.06 -15.86
C PHE A 161 2.05 20.95 -15.73
N GLY A 162 1.43 21.90 -15.03
CA GLY A 162 -0.02 22.07 -15.04
C GLY A 162 -0.76 20.82 -14.55
N VAL A 163 -1.50 20.17 -15.45
CA VAL A 163 -2.26 18.94 -15.17
C VAL A 163 -1.54 17.68 -15.67
N GLY A 164 -0.22 17.74 -15.87
CA GLY A 164 0.60 16.61 -16.33
C GLY A 164 1.01 16.73 -17.79
N HIS A 165 1.63 17.86 -18.17
CA HIS A 165 2.16 18.06 -19.51
C HIS A 165 3.68 18.17 -19.52
N VAL A 166 4.30 17.84 -20.64
CA VAL A 166 5.74 17.98 -20.87
C VAL A 166 6.00 18.64 -22.24
N PRO A 167 7.21 19.19 -22.48
CA PRO A 167 7.59 19.66 -23.80
C PRO A 167 7.54 18.53 -24.85
N GLU A 168 7.14 18.85 -26.08
CA GLU A 168 7.07 17.89 -27.19
C GLU A 168 8.40 17.16 -27.43
N SER A 169 9.54 17.85 -27.22
CA SER A 169 10.87 17.26 -27.38
C SER A 169 11.12 16.05 -26.46
N TRP A 170 10.38 15.93 -25.34
CA TRP A 170 10.52 14.80 -24.42
C TRP A 170 9.78 13.56 -24.91
N VAL A 171 8.77 13.71 -25.77
CA VAL A 171 7.85 12.63 -26.16
C VAL A 171 8.59 11.40 -26.72
N PRO A 172 9.57 11.54 -27.64
CA PRO A 172 10.32 10.38 -28.15
C PRO A 172 11.09 9.66 -27.03
N HIS A 173 11.67 10.40 -26.09
CA HIS A 173 12.41 9.84 -24.96
C HIS A 173 11.47 9.07 -24.01
N LEU A 174 10.37 9.70 -23.59
CA LEU A 174 9.41 9.09 -22.67
C LEU A 174 8.73 7.86 -23.29
N ALA A 175 8.37 7.90 -24.56
CA ALA A 175 7.81 6.75 -25.27
C ALA A 175 8.81 5.58 -25.36
N ALA A 176 10.11 5.87 -25.55
CA ALA A 176 11.14 4.84 -25.55
C ALA A 176 11.34 4.23 -24.15
N ILE A 177 11.33 5.05 -23.10
CA ILE A 177 11.52 4.61 -21.71
C ILE A 177 10.31 3.79 -21.23
N ALA A 178 9.08 4.23 -21.54
CA ALA A 178 7.84 3.57 -21.12
C ALA A 178 7.65 2.16 -21.70
N ARG A 179 8.35 1.81 -22.79
CA ARG A 179 8.41 0.43 -23.30
C ARG A 179 9.29 -0.50 -22.47
N ARG A 180 10.14 0.06 -21.60
CA ARG A 180 11.19 -0.65 -20.87
C ARG A 180 10.87 -0.76 -19.38
N ILE A 181 10.40 0.34 -18.78
CA ILE A 181 10.09 0.46 -17.36
C ILE A 181 8.77 1.23 -17.15
N PRO A 182 8.08 1.06 -16.01
CA PRO A 182 6.93 1.87 -15.67
C PRO A 182 7.30 3.36 -15.58
N VAL A 183 6.56 4.20 -16.29
CA VAL A 183 6.72 5.65 -16.26
C VAL A 183 5.42 6.30 -15.82
N VAL A 184 5.43 6.91 -14.64
CA VAL A 184 4.27 7.61 -14.05
C VAL A 184 4.31 9.07 -14.44
N LEU A 185 3.23 9.57 -15.05
CA LEU A 185 3.00 10.98 -15.28
C LEU A 185 2.24 11.59 -14.10
N THR A 186 2.77 12.66 -13.54
CA THR A 186 2.19 13.41 -12.42
C THR A 186 2.22 14.91 -12.70
N SER A 187 1.54 15.70 -11.87
CA SER A 187 1.74 17.14 -11.84
C SER A 187 2.76 17.57 -10.77
N ARG A 188 3.66 18.48 -11.14
CA ARG A 188 4.62 19.10 -10.21
C ARG A 188 4.01 20.13 -9.26
N THR A 189 2.73 20.50 -9.42
CA THR A 189 2.08 21.52 -8.57
C THR A 189 1.92 21.07 -7.11
N GLY A 190 2.03 19.77 -6.84
CA GLY A 190 1.91 19.19 -5.49
C GLY A 190 0.47 19.16 -4.94
N ALA A 191 -0.47 19.82 -5.62
CA ALA A 191 -1.90 19.77 -5.35
C ALA A 191 -2.68 19.74 -6.68
N GLY A 192 -3.78 19.01 -6.69
CA GLY A 192 -4.58 18.74 -7.90
C GLY A 192 -4.29 17.36 -8.50
N PHE A 193 -5.01 17.04 -9.58
CA PHE A 193 -4.91 15.75 -10.25
C PHE A 193 -4.13 15.86 -11.56
N THR A 194 -3.57 14.74 -11.98
CA THR A 194 -3.07 14.57 -13.35
C THR A 194 -4.26 14.32 -14.26
N ALA A 195 -4.49 15.20 -15.24
CA ALA A 195 -5.55 14.99 -16.21
C ALA A 195 -5.35 13.66 -16.95
N THR A 196 -6.44 13.10 -17.47
CA THR A 196 -6.41 11.83 -18.21
C THR A 196 -7.06 11.89 -19.58
N SER A 197 -7.84 12.95 -19.87
CA SER A 197 -8.71 12.98 -21.05
C SER A 197 -8.98 14.37 -21.62
N THR A 198 -8.28 15.42 -21.20
CA THR A 198 -8.59 16.82 -21.53
C THR A 198 -7.87 17.29 -22.81
N TYR A 199 -6.55 17.16 -22.89
CA TYR A 199 -5.70 17.69 -23.95
C TYR A 199 -4.98 16.58 -24.72
N GLY A 200 -4.85 16.75 -26.04
CA GLY A 200 -4.33 15.73 -26.96
C GLY A 200 -3.20 16.17 -27.89
N TYR A 201 -2.56 17.30 -27.60
CA TYR A 201 -1.36 17.72 -28.35
C TYR A 201 -0.13 16.90 -27.92
N PRO A 202 0.95 16.84 -28.74
CA PRO A 202 2.17 16.13 -28.36
C PRO A 202 2.73 16.56 -27.00
N GLY A 203 2.94 15.62 -26.08
CA GLY A 203 3.39 15.90 -24.71
C GLY A 203 2.28 16.23 -23.71
N ALA A 204 1.02 16.26 -24.16
CA ALA A 204 -0.14 16.26 -23.28
C ALA A 204 -0.42 14.87 -22.69
N GLU A 205 -1.27 14.81 -21.67
CA GLU A 205 -1.60 13.59 -20.96
C GLU A 205 -2.18 12.51 -21.87
N ARG A 206 -3.08 12.85 -22.81
CA ARG A 206 -3.70 11.82 -23.68
C ARG A 206 -2.67 11.20 -24.61
N ASP A 207 -1.75 12.01 -25.12
CA ASP A 207 -0.66 11.57 -25.98
C ASP A 207 0.29 10.64 -25.21
N LEU A 208 0.72 11.05 -24.01
CA LEU A 208 1.64 10.28 -23.19
C LEU A 208 1.04 8.97 -22.66
N LEU A 209 -0.22 8.99 -22.22
CA LEU A 209 -0.93 7.79 -21.77
C LEU A 209 -1.12 6.79 -22.93
N ALA A 210 -1.44 7.28 -24.14
CA ALA A 210 -1.53 6.44 -25.34
C ALA A 210 -0.17 5.80 -25.73
N ARG A 211 0.94 6.38 -25.26
CA ARG A 211 2.31 5.88 -25.47
C ARG A 211 2.81 4.96 -24.35
N GLY A 212 1.95 4.62 -23.38
CA GLY A 212 2.23 3.61 -22.36
C GLY A 212 2.58 4.15 -20.97
N LEU A 213 2.67 5.48 -20.81
CA LEU A 213 2.78 6.09 -19.47
C LEU A 213 1.51 5.80 -18.66
N ILE A 214 1.63 5.85 -17.34
CA ILE A 214 0.51 5.69 -16.40
C ILE A 214 0.27 6.97 -15.62
N THR A 215 -0.99 7.25 -15.27
CA THR A 215 -1.34 8.46 -14.50
C THR A 215 -1.09 8.25 -13.01
N GLY A 216 -0.54 9.27 -12.33
CA GLY A 216 -0.47 9.33 -10.88
C GLY A 216 -1.81 9.66 -10.20
N GLY A 217 -2.85 10.01 -10.97
CA GLY A 217 -4.14 10.45 -10.43
C GLY A 217 -4.00 11.69 -9.55
N ALA A 218 -4.63 11.65 -8.38
CA ALA A 218 -4.56 12.67 -7.33
C ALA A 218 -3.30 12.62 -6.46
N LEU A 219 -2.41 11.64 -6.65
CA LEU A 219 -1.16 11.57 -5.88
C LEU A 219 -0.12 12.55 -6.41
N ASP A 220 0.60 13.19 -5.49
CA ASP A 220 1.75 14.02 -5.81
C ASP A 220 2.97 13.17 -6.27
N PRO A 221 3.97 13.78 -6.92
CA PRO A 221 5.10 13.04 -7.49
C PRO A 221 5.90 12.23 -6.46
N TYR A 222 6.00 12.71 -5.22
CA TYR A 222 6.76 12.03 -4.17
C TYR A 222 6.03 10.78 -3.68
N LYS A 223 4.70 10.87 -3.50
CA LYS A 223 3.86 9.71 -3.17
C LYS A 223 3.85 8.68 -4.29
N CYS A 224 3.73 9.11 -5.54
CA CYS A 224 3.83 8.21 -6.69
C CYS A 224 5.18 7.48 -6.72
N ARG A 225 6.29 8.19 -6.46
CA ARG A 225 7.64 7.59 -6.45
C ARG A 225 7.74 6.48 -5.40
N LEU A 226 7.26 6.73 -4.18
CA LEU A 226 7.27 5.75 -3.10
C LEU A 226 6.34 4.57 -3.38
N LEU A 227 5.13 4.82 -3.87
CA LEU A 227 4.18 3.77 -4.22
C LEU A 227 4.75 2.85 -5.30
N LEU A 228 5.29 3.42 -6.38
CA LEU A 228 5.90 2.65 -7.46
C LEU A 228 7.10 1.85 -6.96
N GLN A 229 7.94 2.44 -6.10
CA GLN A 229 9.09 1.75 -5.51
C GLN A 229 8.67 0.54 -4.67
N LEU A 230 7.63 0.69 -3.84
CA LEU A 230 7.08 -0.40 -3.05
C LEU A 230 6.51 -1.50 -3.95
N LEU A 231 5.72 -1.13 -4.96
CA LEU A 231 5.11 -2.09 -5.89
C LEU A 231 6.15 -2.89 -6.67
N LEU A 232 7.20 -2.23 -7.16
CA LEU A 232 8.33 -2.89 -7.82
C LEU A 232 9.09 -3.84 -6.89
N ALA A 233 9.11 -3.56 -5.59
CA ALA A 233 9.74 -4.45 -4.61
C ALA A 233 8.85 -5.63 -4.25
N THR A 234 7.52 -5.47 -4.29
CA THR A 234 6.57 -6.46 -3.78
C THR A 234 5.90 -7.31 -4.85
N THR A 235 6.00 -6.94 -6.12
CA THR A 235 5.37 -7.67 -7.23
C THR A 235 6.38 -8.50 -8.02
N PRO A 236 5.96 -9.63 -8.62
CA PRO A 236 6.84 -10.51 -9.40
C PRO A 236 7.44 -9.87 -10.65
N SER A 237 6.77 -8.86 -11.22
CA SER A 237 7.17 -8.25 -12.48
C SER A 237 6.83 -6.76 -12.55
N ALA A 238 7.57 -6.01 -13.36
CA ALA A 238 7.28 -4.60 -13.62
C ALA A 238 5.89 -4.37 -14.26
N GLY A 239 5.37 -5.36 -15.00
CA GLY A 239 4.02 -5.34 -15.56
C GLY A 239 2.95 -5.42 -14.48
N GLU A 240 3.12 -6.31 -13.50
CA GLU A 240 2.20 -6.40 -12.36
C GLU A 240 2.30 -5.17 -11.44
N ALA A 241 3.50 -4.64 -11.22
CA ALA A 241 3.69 -3.37 -10.51
C ALA A 241 2.91 -2.23 -11.19
N ARG A 242 2.95 -2.18 -12.52
CA ARG A 242 2.25 -1.17 -13.33
C ARG A 242 0.73 -1.28 -13.16
N GLU A 243 0.16 -2.47 -13.29
CA GLU A 243 -1.29 -2.66 -13.15
C GLU A 243 -1.77 -2.37 -11.71
N ALA A 244 -1.05 -2.85 -10.70
CA ALA A 244 -1.36 -2.55 -9.31
C ALA A 244 -1.29 -1.04 -9.01
N PHE A 245 -0.34 -0.32 -9.61
CA PHE A 245 -0.26 1.15 -9.49
C PHE A 245 -1.51 1.82 -10.05
N ILE A 246 -1.95 1.41 -11.25
CA ILE A 246 -3.15 1.95 -11.92
C ILE A 246 -4.40 1.73 -11.07
N ASP A 247 -4.56 0.53 -10.49
CA ASP A 247 -5.73 0.21 -9.69
C ASP A 247 -5.82 1.05 -8.41
N ILE A 248 -4.67 1.25 -7.74
CA ILE A 248 -4.59 2.08 -6.53
C ILE A 248 -4.90 3.54 -6.84
N THR A 249 -4.33 4.11 -7.90
CA THR A 249 -4.56 5.53 -8.23
C THR A 249 -5.97 5.77 -8.73
N ARG A 250 -6.57 4.84 -9.48
CA ARG A 250 -8.00 4.91 -9.85
C ARG A 250 -8.94 4.89 -8.65
N ALA A 251 -8.61 4.13 -7.60
CA ALA A 251 -9.42 4.10 -6.39
C ALA A 251 -9.32 5.41 -5.60
N ALA A 252 -8.17 6.08 -5.63
CA ALA A 252 -7.95 7.37 -4.98
C ALA A 252 -8.74 8.51 -5.67
N ASP A 253 -8.89 8.45 -7.00
CA ASP A 253 -9.59 9.48 -7.79
C ASP A 253 -11.13 9.46 -7.64
N ARG A 254 -11.70 8.44 -6.98
CA ARG A 254 -13.16 8.31 -6.75
C ARG A 254 -13.66 8.99 -5.46
N ARG A 255 -12.80 9.69 -4.73
CA ARG A 255 -13.11 10.35 -3.45
C ARG A 255 -13.33 11.85 -3.59
#